data_AF-A0A6J5VWY1-F1
#
_entry.id   AF-A0A6J5VWY1-F1
#
_cell.length_a   1.000
_cell.length_b   1.000
_cell.length_c   1.000
_cell.angle_alpha   90.00
_cell.angle_beta   90.00
_cell.angle_gamma   90.00
#
_symmetry.space_group_name_H-M   'P 1'
#
loop_
_entity.id
_entity.type
_entity.pdbx_description
1 polymer ?
#
loop_
_entity_poly.entity_id
_entity_poly.type
_entity_poly.pdbx_seq_one_letter_code
_entity_poly.pdbx_strand_id
1 'polypeptide(L)'
;MENGIQGSTRDHTLVRIVDGGIGLEALEKTMSKKLCPRSPSWAAKCCIFRVPPVLKRHKPDAYEPDFISIGPFHRGGKQFQHMENVKQWYLNNLLSRRNLSLKHLIDHIVELEQSARDSMLNHLII
;
A
#
# COMPACT_ATOMS: atom_id res chain seq x y z
N MET A 1 -24.08 -28.38 0.73
CA MET A 1 -22.63 -28.11 0.81
C MET A 1 -22.47 -26.61 0.58
N GLU A 2 -22.38 -25.86 1.67
CA GLU A 2 -22.41 -24.40 1.68
C GLU A 2 -21.03 -23.86 1.25
N ASN A 3 -21.03 -23.03 0.19
CA ASN A 3 -19.87 -22.24 -0.20
C ASN A 3 -19.73 -21.07 0.79
N GLY A 4 -18.92 -21.29 1.82
CA GLY A 4 -18.63 -20.29 2.85
C GLY A 4 -17.88 -19.09 2.28
N ILE A 5 -18.61 -17.99 2.05
CA ILE A 5 -18.04 -16.65 1.99
C ILE A 5 -17.54 -16.33 3.40
N GLN A 6 -16.24 -16.50 3.63
CA GLN A 6 -15.62 -16.17 4.92
C GLN A 6 -15.53 -14.64 5.02
N GLY A 7 -16.18 -14.10 6.06
CA GLY A 7 -16.45 -12.69 6.26
C GLY A 7 -15.22 -11.79 6.22
N SER A 8 -15.28 -10.79 5.33
CA SER A 8 -14.39 -9.64 5.25
C SER A 8 -14.48 -8.81 6.55
N THR A 9 -13.49 -8.95 7.42
CA THR A 9 -13.31 -8.08 8.58
C THR A 9 -12.13 -7.13 8.39
N ARG A 10 -12.47 -5.83 8.30
CA ARG A 10 -11.66 -4.61 8.53
C ARG A 10 -10.66 -4.19 7.45
N ASP A 11 -11.09 -3.27 6.58
CA ASP A 11 -10.32 -2.29 5.77
C ASP A 11 -9.18 -2.73 4.82
N HIS A 12 -8.63 -3.93 4.95
CA HIS A 12 -7.57 -4.43 4.08
C HIS A 12 -8.16 -5.24 2.94
N THR A 13 -7.76 -4.88 1.71
CA THR A 13 -8.03 -5.73 0.54
C THR A 13 -6.77 -6.56 0.33
N LEU A 14 -6.87 -7.84 0.66
CA LEU A 14 -5.84 -8.83 0.36
C LEU A 14 -6.34 -9.60 -0.86
N VAL A 15 -5.84 -9.24 -2.04
CA VAL A 15 -6.18 -9.95 -3.27
C VAL A 15 -5.05 -10.95 -3.52
N ARG A 16 -5.38 -12.25 -3.55
CA ARG A 16 -4.45 -13.24 -4.09
C ARG A 16 -4.35 -12.96 -5.58
N ILE A 17 -3.17 -12.55 -6.05
CA ILE A 17 -2.86 -12.53 -7.47
C ILE A 17 -2.79 -14.01 -7.88
N VAL A 18 -3.86 -14.51 -8.48
CA VAL A 18 -3.91 -15.85 -9.05
C VAL A 18 -3.53 -15.72 -10.52
N ASP A 19 -2.64 -16.60 -11.00
CA ASP A 19 -2.33 -16.75 -12.42
C ASP A 19 -3.62 -16.88 -13.22
N GLY A 20 -3.94 -15.87 -14.04
CA GLY A 20 -5.16 -15.86 -14.85
C GLY A 20 -5.98 -14.57 -14.85
N GLY A 21 -5.45 -13.42 -14.40
CA GLY A 21 -6.03 -12.09 -14.64
C GLY A 21 -7.26 -11.70 -13.79
N ILE A 22 -8.01 -12.68 -13.26
CA ILE A 22 -9.22 -12.46 -12.44
C ILE A 22 -8.90 -11.66 -11.15
N GLY A 23 -7.71 -11.87 -10.58
CA GLY A 23 -7.25 -11.11 -9.41
C GLY A 23 -6.98 -9.63 -9.71
N LEU A 24 -6.61 -9.30 -10.94
CA LEU A 24 -6.20 -7.95 -11.34
C LEU A 24 -7.40 -7.01 -11.49
N GLU A 25 -8.46 -7.50 -12.14
CA GLU A 25 -9.71 -6.76 -12.29
C GLU A 25 -10.38 -6.51 -10.93
N ALA A 26 -10.40 -7.51 -10.05
CA ALA A 26 -10.93 -7.38 -8.70
C ALA A 26 -10.13 -6.36 -7.86
N LEU A 27 -8.80 -6.32 -8.05
CA LEU A 27 -7.91 -5.36 -7.41
C LEU A 27 -8.17 -3.94 -7.92
N GLU A 28 -8.21 -3.74 -9.24
CA GLU A 28 -8.50 -2.45 -9.87
C GLU A 28 -9.85 -1.91 -9.40
N LYS A 29 -10.89 -2.74 -9.42
CA LYS A 29 -12.24 -2.36 -8.98
C LYS A 29 -12.26 -1.95 -7.51
N THR A 30 -11.51 -2.67 -6.66
CA THR A 30 -11.46 -2.37 -5.23
C THR A 30 -10.66 -1.11 -4.93
N MET A 31 -9.53 -0.91 -5.60
CA MET A 31 -8.71 0.30 -5.45
C MET A 31 -9.43 1.53 -6.00
N SER A 32 -10.11 1.41 -7.15
CA SER A 32 -10.93 2.49 -7.74
C SER A 32 -11.99 3.00 -6.76
N LYS A 33 -12.67 2.10 -6.04
CA LYS A 33 -13.66 2.47 -5.01
C LYS A 33 -13.06 3.24 -3.82
N LYS A 34 -11.76 3.08 -3.57
CA LYS A 34 -11.05 3.70 -2.45
C LYS A 34 -10.37 5.02 -2.84
N LEU A 35 -10.28 5.34 -4.13
CA LEU A 35 -9.69 6.60 -4.59
C LEU A 35 -10.46 7.78 -4.00
N CYS A 36 -9.73 8.71 -3.38
CA CYS A 36 -10.31 9.87 -2.73
C CYS A 36 -9.95 11.14 -3.52
N PRO A 37 -10.92 11.86 -4.11
CA PRO A 37 -10.64 13.11 -4.80
C PRO A 37 -10.40 14.28 -3.83
N ARG A 38 -10.82 14.16 -2.56
CA ARG A 38 -10.79 15.24 -1.59
C ARG A 38 -9.40 15.39 -0.97
N SER A 39 -8.84 16.60 -1.02
CA SER A 39 -7.60 16.91 -0.35
C SER A 39 -7.73 16.80 1.18
N PRO A 40 -6.68 16.34 1.87
CA PRO A 40 -6.63 16.39 3.33
C PRO A 40 -6.84 17.83 3.81
N SER A 41 -7.50 18.00 4.96
CA SER A 41 -7.81 19.33 5.53
C SER A 41 -6.60 20.04 6.16
N TRP A 42 -5.42 19.42 6.17
CA TRP A 42 -4.21 19.96 6.77
C TRP A 42 -3.16 20.25 5.69
N ALA A 43 -2.49 21.40 5.79
CA ALA A 43 -1.41 21.81 4.90
C ALA A 43 -0.14 21.01 5.22
N ALA A 44 0.01 19.87 4.56
CA ALA A 44 1.09 18.92 4.83
C ALA A 44 2.42 19.32 4.16
N LYS A 45 3.26 20.10 4.84
CA LYS A 45 4.71 20.10 4.56
C LYS A 45 5.33 18.93 5.34
N CYS A 46 5.25 17.72 4.80
CA CYS A 46 5.84 16.53 5.41
C CYS A 46 7.13 16.11 4.68
N CYS A 47 8.11 15.65 5.45
CA CYS A 47 9.39 15.15 4.96
C CYS A 47 9.63 13.76 5.55
N ILE A 48 10.21 12.86 4.76
CA ILE A 48 10.61 11.53 5.23
C ILE A 48 12.11 11.58 5.52
N PHE A 49 12.48 11.40 6.79
CA PHE A 49 13.88 11.34 7.20
C PHE A 49 14.21 9.95 7.74
N ARG A 50 15.40 9.44 7.37
CA ARG A 50 15.93 8.23 7.97
C ARG A 50 16.49 8.57 9.35
N VAL A 51 15.96 7.94 10.39
CA VAL A 51 16.44 8.11 11.76
C VAL A 51 17.82 7.44 11.91
N PRO A 52 18.86 8.16 12.36
CA PRO A 52 20.15 7.56 12.69
C PRO A 52 20.03 6.45 13.76
N PRO A 53 20.76 5.33 13.63
CA PRO A 53 20.66 4.19 14.55
C PRO A 53 20.91 4.55 16.02
N VAL A 54 21.85 5.47 16.27
CA VAL A 54 22.19 5.95 17.62
C VAL A 54 20.96 6.59 18.28
N LEU A 55 20.26 7.48 17.57
CA LEU A 55 19.06 8.13 18.09
C LEU A 55 17.94 7.13 18.36
N LYS A 56 17.75 6.17 17.45
CA LYS A 56 16.75 5.10 17.62
C LYS A 56 17.01 4.23 18.85
N ARG A 57 18.27 3.94 19.19
CA ARG A 57 18.63 3.14 20.37
C ARG A 57 18.31 3.85 21.68
N HIS A 58 18.45 5.17 21.74
CA HIS A 58 18.21 5.94 22.95
C HIS A 58 16.72 6.14 23.27
N LYS A 59 15.86 6.23 22.25
CA LYS A 59 14.42 6.40 22.45
C LYS A 59 13.61 5.70 21.34
N PRO A 60 13.53 4.36 21.35
CA PRO A 60 12.92 3.59 20.27
C PRO A 60 11.46 4.00 20.01
N ASP A 61 10.68 4.24 21.07
CA ASP A 61 9.26 4.58 20.99
C ASP A 61 9.00 5.93 20.31
N ALA A 62 9.96 6.88 20.33
CA ALA A 62 9.81 8.16 19.63
C ALA A 62 9.93 8.04 18.09
N TYR A 63 10.30 6.85 17.61
CA TYR A 63 10.45 6.56 16.18
C TYR A 63 9.53 5.43 15.74
N GLU A 64 8.61 5.00 16.61
CA GLU A 64 7.46 4.23 16.18
C GLU A 64 6.50 5.17 15.44
N PRO A 65 5.92 4.75 14.29
CA PRO A 65 5.04 5.65 13.57
C PRO A 65 3.74 5.90 14.35
N ASP A 66 3.48 7.16 14.68
CA ASP A 66 2.22 7.58 15.32
C ASP A 66 1.10 7.77 14.30
N PHE A 67 1.44 8.18 13.08
CA PHE A 67 0.47 8.74 12.12
C PHE A 67 0.48 8.06 10.74
N ILE A 68 1.60 7.47 10.33
CA ILE A 68 1.72 6.81 9.01
C ILE A 68 2.29 5.41 9.12
N SER A 69 1.54 4.44 8.61
CA SER A 69 2.08 3.13 8.28
C SER A 69 2.84 3.19 6.95
N ILE A 70 4.11 2.78 6.91
CA ILE A 70 4.83 2.57 5.65
C ILE A 70 5.09 1.06 5.51
N GLY A 71 4.44 0.44 4.53
CA GLY A 71 4.53 -1.00 4.29
C GLY A 71 3.59 -1.86 5.15
N PRO A 72 3.65 -3.19 5.01
CA PRO A 72 2.71 -4.12 5.66
C PRO A 72 2.91 -4.24 7.18
N PHE A 73 4.11 -3.94 7.69
CA PHE A 73 4.48 -4.17 9.09
C PHE A 73 3.76 -3.28 10.10
N HIS A 74 3.36 -2.06 9.71
CA HIS A 74 2.67 -1.13 10.60
C HIS A 74 1.19 -0.98 10.23
N ARG A 75 0.58 -1.96 9.55
CA ARG A 75 -0.75 -1.81 8.93
C ARG A 75 -1.88 -2.05 9.93
N GLY A 76 -2.98 -1.31 9.81
CA GLY A 76 -4.26 -1.63 10.47
C GLY A 76 -4.51 -1.02 11.85
N GLY A 77 -3.55 -0.29 12.42
CA GLY A 77 -3.77 0.52 13.61
C GLY A 77 -4.78 1.65 13.34
N LYS A 78 -5.73 1.89 14.27
CA LYS A 78 -6.72 2.96 14.16
C LYS A 78 -6.07 4.34 13.94
N GLN A 79 -4.91 4.56 14.57
CA GLN A 79 -4.10 5.76 14.43
C GLN A 79 -3.63 6.04 12.99
N PHE A 80 -3.61 5.03 12.11
CA PHE A 80 -3.16 5.15 10.72
C PHE A 80 -4.28 5.41 9.71
N GLN A 81 -5.56 5.28 10.09
CA GLN A 81 -6.69 5.39 9.16
C GLN A 81 -6.73 6.74 8.43
N HIS A 82 -6.39 7.83 9.13
CA HIS A 82 -6.36 9.15 8.52
C HIS A 82 -5.35 9.23 7.36
N MET A 83 -4.18 8.62 7.54
CA MET A 83 -3.14 8.59 6.52
C MET A 83 -3.46 7.62 5.38
N GLU A 84 -4.25 6.58 5.60
CA GLU A 84 -4.75 5.75 4.49
C GLU A 84 -5.57 6.58 3.49
N ASN A 85 -6.39 7.51 3.96
CA ASN A 85 -7.11 8.44 3.06
C ASN A 85 -6.16 9.37 2.30
N VAL A 86 -5.10 9.86 2.96
CA VAL A 86 -4.06 10.69 2.32
C VAL A 86 -3.33 9.89 1.24
N LYS A 87 -3.02 8.61 1.47
CA LYS A 87 -2.41 7.73 0.46
C LYS A 87 -3.31 7.57 -0.77
N GLN A 88 -4.60 7.36 -0.57
CA GLN A 88 -5.57 7.26 -1.68
C GLN A 88 -5.70 8.56 -2.46
N TRP A 89 -5.74 9.70 -1.76
CA TRP A 89 -5.74 11.01 -2.40
C TRP A 89 -4.46 11.25 -3.20
N TYR A 90 -3.30 10.94 -2.64
CA TYR A 90 -2.03 11.10 -3.32
C TYR A 90 -1.93 10.22 -4.56
N LEU A 91 -2.39 8.96 -4.48
CA LEU A 91 -2.46 8.05 -5.62
C LEU A 91 -3.33 8.65 -6.75
N ASN A 92 -4.52 9.15 -6.42
CA ASN A 92 -5.39 9.81 -7.40
C ASN A 92 -4.68 10.99 -8.09
N ASN A 93 -4.03 11.87 -7.31
CA ASN A 93 -3.27 12.99 -7.86
C ASN A 93 -2.09 12.55 -8.72
N LEU A 94 -1.38 11.49 -8.33
CA LEU A 94 -0.26 10.95 -9.09
C LEU A 94 -0.73 10.44 -10.46
N LEU A 95 -1.83 9.68 -10.48
CA LEU A 95 -2.43 9.17 -11.72
C LEU A 95 -2.83 10.32 -12.65
N SER A 96 -3.54 11.33 -12.13
CA SER A 96 -3.91 12.53 -12.92
C SER A 96 -2.69 13.29 -13.43
N ARG A 97 -1.69 13.54 -12.57
CA ARG A 97 -0.47 14.28 -12.94
C ARG A 97 0.40 13.56 -13.96
N ARG A 98 0.30 12.23 -14.04
CA ARG A 98 1.06 11.40 -15.00
C ARG A 98 0.23 11.00 -16.20
N ASN A 99 -1.06 11.35 -16.24
CA ASN A 99 -2.01 10.87 -17.25
C ASN A 99 -1.99 9.33 -17.38
N LEU A 100 -1.98 8.64 -16.24
CA LEU A 100 -1.94 7.17 -16.17
C LEU A 100 -3.27 6.63 -15.65
N SER A 101 -3.72 5.51 -16.21
CA SER A 101 -4.83 4.75 -15.66
C SER A 101 -4.36 3.92 -14.46
N LEU A 102 -5.28 3.63 -13.54
CA LEU A 102 -5.00 2.76 -12.41
C LEU A 102 -4.59 1.35 -12.88
N LYS A 103 -5.25 0.83 -13.92
CA LYS A 103 -4.89 -0.45 -14.56
C LYS A 103 -3.43 -0.50 -14.99
N HIS A 104 -2.98 0.48 -15.76
CA HIS A 104 -1.59 0.53 -16.24
C HIS A 104 -0.58 0.53 -15.07
N LEU A 105 -0.87 1.29 -14.00
CA LEU A 105 -0.02 1.27 -12.82
C LEU A 105 0.02 -0.11 -12.16
N ILE A 106 -1.13 -0.77 -12.04
CA ILE A 106 -1.23 -2.11 -11.43
C ILE A 106 -0.44 -3.12 -12.28
N ASP A 107 -0.61 -3.11 -13.61
CA ASP A 107 0.12 -4.00 -14.53
C ASP A 107 1.64 -3.89 -14.32
N HIS A 108 2.17 -2.65 -14.31
CA HIS A 108 3.60 -2.41 -14.06
C HIS A 108 4.06 -2.85 -12.67
N ILE A 109 3.24 -2.67 -11.63
CA ILE A 109 3.60 -3.13 -10.28
C ILE A 109 3.68 -4.66 -10.22
N VAL A 110 2.78 -5.36 -10.91
CA VAL A 110 2.80 -6.84 -10.97
C VAL A 110 4.06 -7.34 -11.69
N GLU A 111 4.44 -6.73 -12.81
CA GLU A 111 5.69 -7.05 -13.51
C GLU A 111 6.93 -6.84 -12.62
N LEU A 112 6.96 -5.72 -11.89
CA LEU A 112 8.06 -5.40 -10.96
C LEU A 112 8.09 -6.36 -9.77
N GLU A 113 6.94 -6.74 -9.23
CA GLU A 113 6.84 -7.71 -8.14
C GLU A 113 7.37 -9.08 -8.56
N GLN A 114 6.96 -9.56 -9.74
CA GLN A 114 7.44 -10.82 -10.29
C GLN A 114 8.96 -10.78 -10.49
N SER A 115 9.48 -9.69 -11.08
CA SER A 115 10.92 -9.51 -11.27
C SER A 115 11.70 -9.51 -9.94
N ALA A 116 11.15 -8.86 -8.90
CA ALA A 116 11.76 -8.85 -7.58
C ALA A 116 11.76 -10.24 -6.93
N ARG A 117 10.65 -10.99 -7.07
CA ARG A 117 10.50 -12.36 -6.57
C ARG A 117 11.50 -13.30 -7.24
N ASP A 118 11.64 -13.22 -8.56
CA ASP A 118 12.58 -14.03 -9.32
C ASP A 118 14.03 -13.72 -8.94
N SER A 119 14.36 -12.44 -8.76
CA SER A 119 15.70 -12.02 -8.29
C SER A 119 16.05 -12.59 -6.92
N MET A 120 15.10 -12.62 -5.96
CA MET A 120 15.35 -13.21 -4.64
C MET A 120 15.51 -14.73 -4.70
N LEU A 121 14.78 -15.42 -5.57
CA LEU A 121 14.91 -16.87 -5.77
C LEU A 121 16.26 -17.24 -6.41
N ASN A 122 16.73 -16.44 -7.38
CA ASN A 122 17.99 -16.68 -8.08
C ASN A 122 19.24 -16.43 -7.20
N HIS A 123 19.12 -15.67 -6.11
CA HIS A 123 20.21 -15.44 -5.16
C HIS A 123 20.29 -16.46 -4.00
N LEU A 124 19.36 -17.41 -3.92
CA LEU A 124 19.32 -18.48 -2.90
C LEU A 124 19.82 -19.84 -3.41
N ILE A 125 20.42 -19.89 -4.61
CA ILE A 125 21.13 -21.06 -5.15
C ILE A 125 22.63 -20.77 -5.13
N ILE A 126 23.26 -20.96 -3.96
CA ILE A 126 24.69 -21.27 -3.81
C ILE A 126 24.80 -22.37 -2.76
#